data_AF-A0A1G3V6V8-F1
#
_entry.id   AF-A0A1G3V6V8-F1
#
_cell.length_a   1.000
_cell.length_b   1.000
_cell.length_c   1.000
_cell.angle_alpha   90.00
_cell.angle_beta   90.00
_cell.angle_gamma   90.00
#
_symmetry.space_group_name_H-M   'P 1'
#
loop_
_entity.id
_entity.type
_entity.pdbx_description
1 polymer ?
#
loop_
_entity_poly.entity_id
_entity_poly.type
_entity_poly.pdbx_seq_one_letter_code
_entity_poly.pdbx_strand_id
1 'polypeptide(L)'
;MILRRPRDSSGRDFEVLMVLRHPGSIFAPDCYVFPGGCLDEEDYAPEVERFCRGLNQARARSLIRDILPPEKAIGAWIAGIRETFEEVGLLLAYERDGSLVSIDSEVQKAQYSAYRRALIEGRIGFLDILEQERLTLATDHLHYFSHWITPEPLPYRYDVRFFLAEAPADQEGMHDGLELTGHVWIRPK
;
A
#
# COMPACT_ATOMS: atom_id res chain seq x y z
N MET A 1 -2.71 -2.77 -3.89
CA MET A 1 -3.60 -2.74 -2.73
C MET A 1 -5.03 -2.48 -3.16
N ILE A 2 -5.97 -3.36 -2.85
CA ILE A 2 -7.40 -3.11 -2.98
C ILE A 2 -7.88 -2.59 -1.63
N LEU A 3 -8.18 -1.30 -1.57
CA LEU A 3 -8.75 -0.69 -0.36
C LEU A 3 -10.26 -0.62 -0.49
N ARG A 4 -10.98 -1.20 0.48
CA ARG A 4 -12.43 -1.07 0.58
C ARG A 4 -12.81 -0.08 1.67
N ARG A 5 -13.90 0.66 1.49
CA ARG A 5 -14.58 1.35 2.59
C ARG A 5 -16.08 1.03 2.61
N PRO A 6 -16.68 0.78 3.77
CA PRO A 6 -18.12 0.55 3.86
C PRO A 6 -18.89 1.85 3.52
N ARG A 7 -20.03 1.71 2.85
CA ARG A 7 -20.96 2.84 2.60
C ARG A 7 -22.09 2.90 3.63
N ASP A 8 -22.31 1.79 4.34
CA ASP A 8 -23.30 1.66 5.39
C ASP A 8 -22.77 0.80 6.53
N SER A 9 -23.49 0.81 7.66
CA SER A 9 -23.15 0.01 8.84
C SER A 9 -23.34 -1.50 8.64
N SER A 10 -23.97 -1.93 7.54
CA SER A 10 -24.16 -3.35 7.23
C SER A 10 -22.91 -4.00 6.62
N GLY A 11 -22.00 -3.19 6.07
CA GLY A 11 -20.78 -3.65 5.40
C GLY A 11 -21.01 -4.40 4.09
N ARG A 12 -22.27 -4.56 3.66
CA ARG A 12 -22.64 -5.23 2.40
C ARG A 12 -22.50 -4.31 1.19
N ASP A 13 -22.63 -3.00 1.39
CA ASP A 13 -22.32 -1.99 0.37
C ASP A 13 -20.95 -1.37 0.66
N PHE A 14 -20.07 -1.39 -0.33
CA PHE A 14 -18.71 -0.87 -0.21
C PHE A 14 -18.22 -0.26 -1.52
N GLU A 15 -17.24 0.63 -1.38
CA GLU A 15 -16.49 1.20 -2.50
C GLU A 15 -15.06 0.69 -2.44
N VAL A 16 -14.42 0.58 -3.60
CA VAL A 16 -12.99 0.33 -3.72
C VAL A 16 -12.28 1.56 -4.27
N LEU A 17 -11.08 1.84 -3.75
CA LEU A 17 -10.23 2.91 -4.27
C LEU A 17 -9.58 2.47 -5.58
N MET A 18 -9.70 3.30 -6.61
CA MET A 18 -8.93 3.19 -7.84
C MET A 18 -8.24 4.52 -8.14
N VAL A 19 -7.06 4.45 -8.76
CA VAL A 19 -6.23 5.61 -9.13
C VAL A 19 -6.06 5.67 -10.65
N LEU A 20 -6.06 6.88 -11.20
CA LEU A 20 -5.90 7.12 -12.62
C LEU A 20 -4.42 7.38 -12.94
N ARG A 21 -3.83 6.51 -13.75
CA ARG A 21 -2.43 6.66 -14.18
C ARG A 21 -2.25 7.83 -15.12
N HIS A 22 -1.14 8.56 -14.99
CA HIS A 22 -0.78 9.66 -15.87
C HIS A 22 -0.69 9.18 -17.34
N PRO A 23 -1.12 9.99 -18.34
CA PRO A 23 -1.10 9.62 -19.77
C PRO A 23 0.27 9.21 -20.31
N GLY A 24 1.34 9.75 -19.70
CA GLY A 24 2.73 9.42 -20.01
C GLY A 24 3.24 8.10 -19.40
N SER A 25 2.41 7.33 -18.70
CA SER A 25 2.81 6.05 -18.10
C SER A 25 3.18 5.03 -19.17
N ILE A 26 4.30 4.33 -18.96
CA ILE A 26 4.77 3.24 -19.84
C ILE A 26 3.80 2.05 -19.87
N PHE A 27 3.02 1.88 -18.80
CA PHE A 27 2.05 0.81 -18.63
C PHE A 27 0.70 1.39 -18.23
N ALA A 28 -0.36 0.88 -18.87
CA ALA A 28 -1.75 1.26 -18.65
C ALA A 28 -1.97 2.79 -18.54
N PRO A 29 -1.51 3.60 -19.51
CA PRO A 29 -1.78 5.03 -19.54
C PRO A 29 -3.29 5.28 -19.64
N ASP A 30 -3.79 6.32 -18.96
CA ASP A 30 -5.21 6.69 -18.89
C ASP A 30 -6.15 5.59 -18.36
N CYS A 31 -5.60 4.59 -17.65
CA CYS A 31 -6.38 3.53 -17.01
C CYS A 31 -6.53 3.76 -15.51
N TYR A 32 -7.69 3.37 -14.98
CA TYR A 32 -7.87 3.18 -13.56
C TYR A 32 -7.26 1.85 -13.11
N VAL A 33 -6.38 1.92 -12.11
CA VAL A 33 -5.72 0.77 -11.47
C VAL A 33 -5.91 0.83 -9.96
N PHE A 34 -5.54 -0.23 -9.26
CA PHE A 34 -5.41 -0.20 -7.81
C PHE A 34 -4.04 0.37 -7.43
N PRO A 35 -3.90 1.07 -6.29
CA PRO A 35 -2.60 1.54 -5.84
C PRO A 35 -1.58 0.41 -5.73
N GLY A 36 -0.33 0.63 -6.12
CA GLY A 36 0.73 -0.35 -6.00
C GLY A 36 1.86 -0.19 -7.00
N GLY A 37 3.02 -0.74 -6.64
CA GLY A 37 4.22 -0.68 -7.45
C GLY A 37 5.14 -1.88 -7.23
N CYS A 38 6.43 -1.65 -7.44
CA CYS A 38 7.44 -2.69 -7.36
C CYS A 38 7.89 -2.93 -5.90
N LEU A 39 8.53 -4.07 -5.68
CA LEU A 39 9.22 -4.31 -4.42
C LEU A 39 10.57 -3.58 -4.41
N ASP A 40 10.82 -2.86 -3.33
CA ASP A 40 12.12 -2.27 -3.02
C ASP A 40 12.92 -3.20 -2.12
N GLU A 41 14.26 -3.07 -2.13
CA GLU A 41 15.14 -3.91 -1.30
C GLU A 41 14.84 -3.75 0.20
N GLU A 42 14.44 -2.55 0.62
CA GLU A 42 14.03 -2.26 2.00
C GLU A 42 12.78 -3.04 2.43
N ASP A 43 11.86 -3.36 1.49
CA ASP A 43 10.60 -4.04 1.82
C ASP A 43 10.82 -5.46 2.36
N TYR A 44 11.94 -6.08 1.99
CA TYR A 44 12.30 -7.43 2.43
C TYR A 44 13.64 -7.49 3.17
N ALA A 45 14.08 -6.34 3.72
CA ALA A 45 15.22 -6.29 4.61
C ALA A 45 14.97 -7.15 5.87
N PRO A 46 15.98 -7.83 6.43
CA PRO A 46 15.81 -8.73 7.58
C PRO A 46 15.08 -8.11 8.78
N GLU A 47 15.30 -6.83 9.04
CA GLU A 47 14.73 -6.06 10.14
C GLU A 47 13.26 -5.69 9.96
N VAL A 48 12.69 -5.82 8.75
CA VAL A 48 11.32 -5.34 8.45
C VAL A 48 10.24 -6.04 9.28
N GLU A 49 10.53 -7.27 9.72
CA GLU A 49 9.64 -8.07 10.56
C GLU A 49 9.29 -7.36 11.89
N ARG A 50 10.20 -6.54 12.45
CA ARG A 50 9.95 -5.82 13.71
C ARG A 50 8.89 -4.74 13.58
N PHE A 51 8.62 -4.27 12.37
CA PHE A 51 7.58 -3.29 12.08
C PHE A 51 6.25 -3.95 11.75
N CYS A 52 6.13 -5.26 11.76
CA CYS A 52 4.90 -5.95 11.35
C CYS A 52 4.03 -6.37 12.54
N ARG A 53 2.73 -6.07 12.48
CA ARG A 53 1.76 -6.63 13.40
C ARG A 53 1.27 -8.00 12.91
N GLY A 54 1.57 -9.06 13.66
CA GLY A 54 1.00 -10.39 13.42
C GLY A 54 1.51 -11.13 12.18
N LEU A 55 2.43 -10.54 11.42
CA LEU A 55 3.11 -11.16 10.29
C LEU A 55 4.60 -11.30 10.59
N ASN A 56 5.18 -12.46 10.26
CA ASN A 56 6.62 -12.70 10.28
C ASN A 56 7.07 -13.32 8.95
N GLN A 57 8.37 -13.39 8.70
CA GLN A 57 8.92 -13.93 7.45
C GLN A 57 8.45 -15.36 7.18
N ALA A 58 8.40 -16.22 8.20
CA ALA A 58 7.96 -17.60 8.06
C ALA A 58 6.49 -17.71 7.63
N ARG A 59 5.61 -16.89 8.21
CA ARG A 59 4.18 -16.82 7.86
C ARG A 59 3.98 -16.21 6.47
N ALA A 60 4.71 -15.16 6.12
CA ALA A 60 4.63 -14.58 4.78
C ALA A 60 5.04 -15.62 3.71
N ARG A 61 6.14 -16.35 3.93
CA ARG A 61 6.60 -17.44 3.04
C ARG A 61 5.61 -18.60 2.92
N SER A 62 4.87 -18.92 3.98
CA SER A 62 3.86 -19.99 3.91
C SER A 62 2.62 -19.58 3.12
N LEU A 63 2.29 -18.28 3.11
CA LEU A 63 1.17 -17.71 2.38
C LEU A 63 1.50 -17.43 0.90
N ILE A 64 2.71 -16.94 0.60
CA ILE A 64 3.20 -16.69 -0.76
C ILE A 64 4.45 -17.56 -1.00
N ARG A 65 4.22 -18.75 -1.56
CA ARG A 65 5.25 -19.80 -1.71
C ARG A 65 6.03 -19.74 -3.02
N ASP A 66 5.52 -18.99 -3.99
CA ASP A 66 5.97 -18.98 -5.37
C ASP A 66 6.77 -17.71 -5.74
N ILE A 67 6.94 -16.79 -4.78
CA ILE A 67 7.77 -15.60 -4.95
C ILE A 67 9.25 -15.94 -4.70
N LEU A 68 10.12 -15.45 -5.56
CA LEU A 68 11.57 -15.64 -5.46
C LEU A 68 12.33 -14.31 -5.48
N PRO A 69 13.35 -14.15 -4.62
CA PRO A 69 13.72 -15.09 -3.55
C PRO A 69 12.70 -15.07 -2.36
N PRO A 70 12.66 -16.10 -1.49
CA PRO A 70 11.60 -16.26 -0.48
C PRO A 70 11.48 -15.12 0.54
N GLU A 71 12.53 -14.34 0.76
CA GLU A 71 12.51 -13.10 1.56
C GLU A 71 11.55 -12.05 0.99
N LYS A 72 11.33 -12.00 -0.33
CA LYS A 72 10.37 -11.10 -0.96
C LYS A 72 8.92 -11.36 -0.53
N ALA A 73 8.63 -12.51 0.07
CA ALA A 73 7.29 -12.82 0.55
C ALA A 73 6.81 -11.77 1.55
N ILE A 74 7.58 -11.41 2.59
CA ILE A 74 7.14 -10.36 3.53
C ILE A 74 7.08 -9.00 2.84
N GLY A 75 8.02 -8.72 1.94
CA GLY A 75 8.06 -7.48 1.18
C GLY A 75 6.80 -7.20 0.37
N ALA A 76 6.09 -8.22 -0.10
CA ALA A 76 4.79 -8.03 -0.76
C ALA A 76 3.75 -7.33 0.13
N TRP A 77 3.73 -7.58 1.44
CA TRP A 77 2.85 -6.85 2.37
C TRP A 77 3.34 -5.43 2.60
N ILE A 78 4.66 -5.27 2.79
CA ILE A 78 5.29 -3.98 3.09
C ILE A 78 5.12 -3.02 1.92
N ALA A 79 5.50 -3.45 0.72
CA ALA A 79 5.29 -2.69 -0.51
C ALA A 79 3.82 -2.35 -0.71
N GLY A 80 2.90 -3.27 -0.39
CA GLY A 80 1.47 -3.00 -0.44
C GLY A 80 1.08 -1.76 0.39
N ILE A 81 1.64 -1.59 1.58
CA ILE A 81 1.37 -0.44 2.46
C ILE A 81 2.18 0.79 2.02
N ARG A 82 3.48 0.62 1.74
CA ARG A 82 4.39 1.68 1.29
C ARG A 82 3.86 2.37 0.04
N GLU A 83 3.58 1.61 -1.02
CA GLU A 83 3.05 2.13 -2.28
C GLU A 83 1.69 2.80 -2.09
N THR A 84 0.83 2.26 -1.21
CA THR A 84 -0.43 2.92 -0.86
C THR A 84 -0.20 4.29 -0.22
N PHE A 85 0.82 4.42 0.63
CA PHE A 85 1.18 5.70 1.22
C PHE A 85 1.80 6.66 0.19
N GLU A 86 2.72 6.18 -0.64
CA GLU A 86 3.36 6.96 -1.71
C GLU A 86 2.35 7.47 -2.74
N GLU A 87 1.45 6.61 -3.20
CA GLU A 87 0.54 6.92 -4.30
C GLU A 87 -0.73 7.64 -3.87
N VAL A 88 -1.27 7.31 -2.68
CA VAL A 88 -2.56 7.88 -2.23
C VAL A 88 -2.56 8.48 -0.82
N GLY A 89 -1.41 8.50 -0.13
CA GLY A 89 -1.29 9.12 1.20
C GLY A 89 -1.99 8.37 2.33
N LEU A 90 -2.51 7.17 2.08
CA LEU A 90 -3.15 6.35 3.11
C LEU A 90 -2.10 5.43 3.75
N LEU A 91 -2.01 5.46 5.08
CA LEU A 91 -1.04 4.68 5.84
C LEU A 91 -1.75 3.70 6.78
N LEU A 92 -1.57 2.40 6.52
CA LEU A 92 -2.05 1.30 7.38
C LEU A 92 -0.99 0.96 8.42
N ALA A 93 -1.00 1.69 9.52
CA ALA A 93 -0.11 1.47 10.65
C ALA A 93 -0.80 1.75 11.98
N TYR A 94 -0.19 1.24 13.04
CA TYR A 94 -0.53 1.51 14.43
C TYR A 94 0.47 2.48 15.04
N GLU A 95 -0.06 3.37 15.87
CA GLU A 95 0.68 4.18 16.81
C GLU A 95 1.20 3.34 17.99
N ARG A 96 2.08 3.93 18.80
CA ARG A 96 2.68 3.25 19.97
C ARG A 96 1.65 2.76 20.98
N ASP A 97 0.51 3.42 21.09
CA ASP A 97 -0.58 3.02 21.99
C ASP A 97 -1.47 1.90 21.44
N GLY A 98 -1.20 1.44 20.22
CA GLY A 98 -1.94 0.38 19.53
C GLY A 98 -3.19 0.85 18.80
N SER A 99 -3.50 2.16 18.80
CA SER A 99 -4.52 2.73 17.92
C SER A 99 -4.02 2.79 16.47
N LEU A 100 -4.93 2.78 15.49
CA LEU A 100 -4.55 3.02 14.10
C LEU A 100 -4.17 4.49 13.91
N VAL A 101 -3.19 4.75 13.03
CA VAL A 101 -2.77 6.10 12.68
C VAL A 101 -3.96 6.90 12.14
N SER A 102 -4.19 8.08 12.73
CA SER A 102 -5.14 9.10 12.25
C SER A 102 -4.39 10.22 11.53
N ILE A 103 -4.92 10.67 10.39
CA ILE A 103 -4.37 11.80 9.61
C ILE A 103 -5.53 12.77 9.30
N ASP A 104 -6.17 13.26 10.36
CA ASP A 104 -7.37 14.09 10.29
C ASP A 104 -7.08 15.57 10.62
N SER A 105 -6.10 15.84 11.49
CA SER A 105 -5.68 17.21 11.81
C SER A 105 -4.75 17.81 10.75
N GLU A 106 -4.79 19.14 10.60
CA GLU A 106 -3.91 19.86 9.66
C GLU A 106 -2.42 19.68 9.97
N VAL A 107 -2.06 19.49 11.24
CA VAL A 107 -0.68 19.22 11.66
C VAL A 107 -0.23 17.85 11.16
N GLN A 108 -1.04 16.80 11.38
CA GLN A 108 -0.73 15.45 10.89
C GLN A 108 -0.69 15.40 9.37
N LYS A 109 -1.67 16.01 8.69
CA LYS A 109 -1.70 16.10 7.23
C LYS A 109 -0.43 16.73 6.68
N ALA A 110 0.02 17.84 7.26
CA ALA A 110 1.25 18.50 6.84
C ALA A 110 2.50 17.63 7.07
N GLN A 111 2.59 16.97 8.23
CA GLN A 111 3.69 16.07 8.59
C GLN A 111 3.78 14.87 7.64
N TYR A 112 2.70 14.11 7.48
CA TYR A 112 2.68 12.94 6.61
C TYR A 112 2.80 13.30 5.12
N SER A 113 2.30 14.47 4.69
CA SER A 113 2.56 14.97 3.34
C SER A 113 4.03 15.30 3.11
N ALA A 114 4.73 15.82 4.13
CA ALA A 114 6.16 16.07 4.06
C ALA A 114 6.97 14.77 3.99
N TYR A 115 6.60 13.77 4.80
CA TYR A 115 7.20 12.43 4.74
C TYR A 115 6.99 11.76 3.39
N ARG A 116 5.75 11.76 2.89
CA ARG A 116 5.39 11.20 1.59
C ARG A 116 6.21 11.82 0.46
N ARG A 117 6.33 13.15 0.43
CA ARG A 117 7.16 13.84 -0.56
C ARG A 117 8.64 13.50 -0.42
N ALA A 118 9.15 13.41 0.80
CA ALA A 118 10.53 13.00 1.04
C ALA A 118 10.81 11.57 0.59
N LEU A 119 9.85 10.65 0.79
CA LEU A 119 9.92 9.26 0.37
C LEU A 119 9.94 9.15 -1.16
N ILE A 120 8.99 9.79 -1.85
CA ILE A 120 8.93 9.83 -3.33
C ILE A 120 10.22 10.41 -3.93
N GLU A 121 10.81 11.43 -3.29
CA GLU A 121 12.06 12.05 -3.72
C GLU A 121 13.32 11.25 -3.31
N GLY A 122 13.17 10.10 -2.64
CA GLY A 122 14.29 9.25 -2.18
C GLY A 122 15.16 9.90 -1.10
N ARG A 123 14.63 10.88 -0.36
CA ARG A 123 15.34 11.60 0.71
C ARG A 123 15.24 10.93 2.08
N ILE A 124 14.33 9.98 2.25
CA ILE A 124 14.11 9.18 3.45
C ILE A 124 13.61 7.79 3.04
N GLY A 125 14.04 6.74 3.73
CA GLY A 125 13.52 5.39 3.51
C GLY A 125 12.16 5.21 4.17
N PHE A 126 11.38 4.23 3.72
CA PHE A 126 10.08 3.96 4.35
C PHE A 126 10.26 3.47 5.78
N LEU A 127 11.28 2.65 6.04
CA LEU A 127 11.57 2.15 7.39
C LEU A 127 12.02 3.27 8.34
N ASP A 128 12.69 4.31 7.84
CA ASP A 128 13.08 5.48 8.65
C ASP A 128 11.84 6.23 9.17
N ILE A 129 10.80 6.35 8.35
CA ILE A 129 9.52 6.97 8.76
C ILE A 129 8.91 6.15 9.89
N LEU A 130 8.88 4.82 9.75
CA LEU A 130 8.35 3.92 10.78
C LEU A 130 9.15 4.01 12.09
N GLU A 131 10.46 4.15 12.02
CA GLU A 131 11.31 4.35 13.21
C GLU A 131 11.07 5.69 13.89
N GLN A 132 11.05 6.78 13.12
CA GLN A 132 10.90 8.14 13.64
C GLN A 132 9.55 8.32 14.35
N GLU A 133 8.48 7.85 13.72
CA GLU A 133 7.12 7.94 14.24
C GLU A 133 6.77 6.76 15.17
N ARG A 134 7.68 5.79 15.34
CA ARG A 134 7.51 4.60 16.18
C ARG A 134 6.28 3.78 15.81
N LEU A 135 6.05 3.63 14.52
CA LEU A 135 4.89 2.97 13.95
C LEU A 135 5.10 1.46 13.80
N THR A 136 4.01 0.72 13.87
CA THR A 136 3.95 -0.70 13.49
C THR A 136 2.96 -0.86 12.35
N LEU A 137 3.37 -1.38 11.20
CA LEU A 137 2.49 -1.65 10.07
C LEU A 137 1.36 -2.63 10.44
N ALA A 138 0.14 -2.27 10.03
CA ALA A 138 -1.07 -3.05 10.27
C ALA A 138 -1.18 -4.23 9.29
N THR A 139 -0.14 -5.06 9.20
CA THR A 139 -0.09 -6.21 8.28
C THR A 139 -1.10 -7.30 8.61
N ASP A 140 -1.70 -7.28 9.80
CA ASP A 140 -2.84 -8.09 10.22
C ASP A 140 -4.19 -7.61 9.64
N HIS A 141 -4.28 -6.39 9.11
CA HIS A 141 -5.42 -5.89 8.34
C HIS A 141 -5.34 -6.21 6.84
N LEU A 142 -4.21 -6.74 6.36
CA LEU A 142 -4.02 -7.10 4.96
C LEU A 142 -4.35 -8.57 4.72
N HIS A 143 -5.24 -8.81 3.77
CA HIS A 143 -5.57 -10.15 3.30
C HIS A 143 -4.94 -10.38 1.92
N TYR A 144 -4.10 -11.41 1.80
CA TYR A 144 -3.63 -11.84 0.48
C TYR A 144 -4.82 -12.36 -0.34
N PHE A 145 -5.08 -11.72 -1.48
CA PHE A 145 -6.32 -11.89 -2.23
C PHE A 145 -6.11 -12.63 -3.54
N SER A 146 -5.12 -12.23 -4.35
CA SER A 146 -4.93 -12.80 -5.67
C SER A 146 -3.51 -12.60 -6.18
N HIS A 147 -3.16 -13.34 -7.22
CA HIS A 147 -1.86 -13.27 -7.89
C HIS A 147 -2.04 -13.38 -9.39
N TRP A 148 -1.57 -12.37 -10.11
CA TRP A 148 -1.77 -12.24 -11.55
C TRP A 148 -0.42 -11.99 -12.21
N ILE A 149 -0.15 -12.79 -13.25
CA ILE A 149 1.03 -12.63 -14.09
C ILE A 149 0.55 -12.14 -15.45
N THR A 150 1.13 -11.06 -15.95
CA THR A 150 0.83 -10.57 -17.29
C THR A 150 1.14 -11.64 -18.34
N PRO A 151 0.21 -11.93 -19.27
CA PRO A 151 0.41 -12.92 -20.34
C PRO A 151 1.72 -12.71 -21.13
N GLU A 152 2.35 -13.81 -21.53
CA GLU A 152 3.65 -13.82 -22.23
C GLU A 152 3.74 -12.97 -23.50
N PRO A 153 2.68 -12.85 -24.35
CA PRO A 153 2.79 -12.08 -25.59
C PRO A 153 2.90 -10.55 -25.39
N LEU A 154 2.66 -10.04 -24.17
CA LEU A 154 2.69 -8.61 -23.90
C LEU A 154 4.12 -8.12 -23.59
N PRO A 155 4.51 -6.94 -24.09
CA PRO A 155 5.90 -6.46 -24.01
C PRO A 155 6.33 -6.09 -22.59
N TYR A 156 5.40 -5.63 -21.75
CA TYR A 156 5.63 -5.34 -20.34
C TYR A 156 4.92 -6.40 -19.52
N ARG A 157 5.67 -7.07 -18.63
CA ARG A 157 5.16 -8.16 -17.80
C ARG A 157 5.35 -7.84 -16.34
N TYR A 158 4.27 -8.04 -15.58
CA TYR A 158 4.23 -7.84 -14.16
C TYR A 158 3.81 -9.13 -13.47
N ASP A 159 4.40 -9.37 -12.31
CA ASP A 159 4.08 -10.48 -11.42
C ASP A 159 3.47 -9.90 -10.14
N VAL A 160 2.15 -9.70 -10.15
CA VAL A 160 1.46 -8.82 -9.19
C VAL A 160 0.78 -9.63 -8.10
N ARG A 161 1.07 -9.28 -6.83
CA ARG A 161 0.34 -9.78 -5.66
C ARG A 161 -0.69 -8.74 -5.21
N PHE A 162 -1.95 -9.15 -5.14
CA PHE A 162 -3.05 -8.31 -4.68
C PHE A 162 -3.35 -8.59 -3.21
N PHE A 163 -3.49 -7.51 -2.45
CA PHE A 163 -3.95 -7.51 -1.07
C PHE A 163 -5.27 -6.76 -0.97
N LEU A 164 -6.15 -7.19 -0.08
CA LEU A 164 -7.38 -6.52 0.29
C LEU A 164 -7.24 -5.99 1.73
N ALA A 165 -7.58 -4.73 1.95
CA ALA A 165 -7.65 -4.14 3.28
C ALA A 165 -8.83 -3.16 3.38
N GLU A 166 -9.29 -2.91 4.60
CA GLU A 166 -10.20 -1.80 4.87
C GLU A 166 -9.41 -0.49 4.95
N ALA A 167 -9.92 0.55 4.30
CA ALA A 167 -9.30 1.86 4.31
C ALA A 167 -9.41 2.49 5.71
N PRO A 168 -8.36 3.16 6.19
CA PRO A 168 -8.42 3.88 7.46
C PRO A 168 -9.49 4.98 7.40
N ALA A 169 -10.42 4.97 8.37
CA ALA A 169 -11.59 5.85 8.35
C ALA A 169 -11.24 7.33 8.54
N ASP A 170 -10.17 7.61 9.29
CA ASP A 170 -9.74 8.96 9.68
C ASP A 170 -8.62 9.50 8.76
N GLN A 171 -8.62 9.06 7.50
CA GLN A 171 -7.66 9.50 6.49
C GLN A 171 -8.38 9.76 5.16
N GLU A 172 -8.02 10.85 4.48
CA GLU A 172 -8.52 11.16 3.15
C GLU A 172 -7.46 10.84 2.10
N GLY A 173 -7.77 9.91 1.19
CA GLY A 173 -6.86 9.50 0.13
C GLY A 173 -6.70 10.61 -0.90
N MET A 174 -5.46 10.91 -1.29
CA MET A 174 -5.13 11.92 -2.30
C MET A 174 -3.99 11.40 -3.17
N HIS A 175 -4.19 11.41 -4.50
CA HIS A 175 -3.14 11.01 -5.44
C HIS A 175 -1.89 11.89 -5.33
N ASP A 176 -0.74 11.40 -5.79
CA ASP A 176 0.54 12.12 -5.74
C ASP A 176 0.62 13.33 -6.70
N GLY A 177 -0.21 13.35 -7.75
CA GLY A 177 -0.22 14.39 -8.78
C GLY A 177 0.95 14.31 -9.77
N LEU A 178 1.78 13.28 -9.68
CA LEU A 178 2.94 13.04 -10.55
C LEU A 178 2.69 11.79 -11.40
N GLU A 179 2.69 10.62 -10.77
CA GLU A 179 2.40 9.36 -11.45
C GLU A 179 0.89 9.14 -11.63
N LEU A 180 0.10 9.67 -10.71
CA LEU A 180 -1.35 9.54 -10.65
C LEU A 180 -2.02 10.91 -10.76
N THR A 181 -2.95 11.01 -11.69
CA THR A 181 -3.63 12.28 -12.03
C THR A 181 -5.06 12.38 -11.51
N GLY A 182 -5.55 11.30 -10.90
CA GLY A 182 -6.92 11.20 -10.40
C GLY A 182 -7.08 10.01 -9.48
N HIS A 183 -8.15 10.01 -8.68
CA HIS A 183 -8.57 8.86 -7.89
C HIS A 183 -10.10 8.84 -7.79
N VAL A 184 -10.67 7.66 -7.53
CA VAL A 184 -12.10 7.47 -7.37
C VAL A 184 -12.40 6.35 -6.39
N TRP A 185 -13.43 6.55 -5.58
CA TRP A 185 -14.08 5.47 -4.84
C TRP A 185 -15.26 4.96 -5.64
N ILE A 186 -15.21 3.71 -6.07
CA ILE A 186 -16.22 3.14 -6.97
C ILE A 186 -16.80 1.85 -6.40
N ARG A 187 -18.11 1.65 -6.60
CA ARG A 187 -18.78 0.39 -6.26
C ARG A 187 -18.40 -0.70 -7.26
N PRO A 188 -17.88 -1.85 -6.82
CA PRO A 188 -17.75 -3.01 -7.71
C PRO A 188 -19.16 -3.51 -8.06
N LYS A 189 -19.37 -3.86 -9.33
CA LYS A 189 -20.63 -4.41 -9.86
C LYS A 189 -20.55 -5.92 -10.03
#